data_AF-A0A9J7YG37-F1
#
_entry.id   AF-A0A9J7YG37-F1
#
_cell.length_a   1.000
_cell.length_b   1.000
_cell.length_c   1.000
_cell.angle_alpha   90.00
_cell.angle_beta   90.00
_cell.angle_gamma   90.00
#
_symmetry.space_group_name_H-M   'P 1'
#
loop_
_entity.id
_entity.type
_entity.pdbx_description
1 polymer ?
#
loop_
_entity_poly.entity_id
_entity_poly.type
_entity_poly.pdbx_seq_one_letter_code
_entity_poly.pdbx_strand_id
1 'polypeptide(L)'
;FSRNDVRPRVMIARIHHFQLKEKILQLARQQFPLRYNGKAVHFFPDYPAEVMKQRQAFDPVRKRLREAGVRSGFIYPARLRVSSDTMDRVFSSPQDAETFAETLS
;
A
#
# COMPACT_ATOMS: atom_id res chain seq x y z
N PHE A 1 30.78 -20.30 9.69
CA PHE A 1 29.75 -19.43 9.08
C PHE A 1 28.36 -19.90 9.53
N SER A 2 27.74 -19.22 10.49
CA SER A 2 26.39 -19.60 10.97
C SER A 2 25.35 -19.19 9.92
N ARG A 3 24.52 -20.14 9.49
CA ARG A 3 23.53 -20.05 8.39
C ARG A 3 22.35 -19.08 8.60
N ASN A 4 22.40 -18.23 9.63
CA ASN A 4 21.21 -17.53 10.16
C ASN A 4 21.07 -16.05 9.78
N ASP A 5 21.93 -15.48 8.95
CA ASP A 5 21.91 -14.04 8.63
C ASP A 5 21.53 -13.70 7.17
N VAL A 6 20.90 -14.64 6.47
CA VAL A 6 20.37 -14.38 5.12
C VAL A 6 18.91 -14.01 5.24
N ARG A 7 18.58 -12.74 4.93
CA ARG A 7 17.18 -12.30 4.82
C ARG A 7 16.43 -13.24 3.87
N PRO A 8 15.26 -13.79 4.26
CA PRO A 8 14.48 -14.65 3.39
C PRO A 8 14.20 -13.96 2.06
N ARG A 9 14.36 -14.70 0.95
CA ARG A 9 14.02 -14.18 -0.38
C ARG A 9 12.50 -14.03 -0.50
N VAL A 10 12.07 -12.99 -1.20
CA VAL A 10 10.66 -12.78 -1.54
C VAL A 10 10.18 -13.92 -2.43
N MET A 11 8.98 -14.45 -2.14
CA MET A 11 8.30 -15.44 -2.96
C MET A 11 7.22 -14.76 -3.80
N ILE A 12 7.12 -15.11 -5.08
CA ILE A 12 6.09 -14.60 -5.99
C ILE A 12 5.05 -15.69 -6.24
N ALA A 13 3.83 -15.48 -5.78
CA ALA A 13 2.70 -16.37 -6.03
C ALA A 13 1.89 -15.86 -7.23
N ARG A 14 1.92 -16.59 -8.35
CA ARG A 14 1.10 -16.28 -9.54
C ARG A 14 -0.27 -16.93 -9.42
N ILE A 15 -1.26 -16.14 -9.01
CA ILE A 15 -2.64 -16.62 -8.83
C ILE A 15 -3.41 -16.43 -10.14
N HIS A 16 -4.01 -17.50 -10.66
CA HIS A 16 -4.72 -17.48 -11.94
C HIS A 16 -5.96 -16.56 -11.93
N HIS A 17 -6.76 -16.61 -10.86
CA HIS A 17 -7.98 -15.82 -10.75
C HIS A 17 -7.76 -14.49 -10.03
N PHE A 18 -8.07 -13.39 -10.71
CA PHE A 18 -7.93 -12.04 -10.16
C PHE A 18 -8.71 -11.83 -8.85
N GLN A 19 -9.95 -12.30 -8.78
CA GLN A 19 -10.79 -12.17 -7.59
C GLN A 19 -10.19 -12.89 -6.37
N LEU A 20 -9.60 -14.06 -6.58
CA LEU A 20 -8.95 -14.83 -5.52
C LEU A 20 -7.70 -14.09 -5.01
N LYS A 21 -6.90 -13.55 -5.92
CA LYS A 21 -5.74 -12.70 -5.58
C LYS A 21 -6.14 -11.50 -4.72
N GLU A 22 -7.18 -10.78 -5.13
CA GLU A 22 -7.71 -9.63 -4.36
C GLU A 22 -8.25 -10.05 -2.99
N LYS A 23 -8.96 -11.18 -2.92
CA LYS A 23 -9.48 -11.74 -1.65
C LYS A 23 -8.35 -12.11 -0.68
N ILE A 24 -7.29 -12.76 -1.16
CA ILE A 24 -6.11 -13.08 -0.34
C ILE A 24 -5.47 -11.81 0.21
N LEU A 25 -5.26 -10.79 -0.63
CA LEU A 25 -4.70 -9.51 -0.21
C LEU A 25 -5.61 -8.78 0.79
N GLN A 26 -6.93 -8.86 0.62
CA GLN A 26 -7.89 -8.29 1.56
C GLN A 26 -7.81 -8.98 2.93
N LEU A 27 -7.86 -10.32 2.96
CA LEU A 27 -7.78 -11.09 4.19
C LEU A 27 -6.46 -10.87 4.92
N ALA A 28 -5.34 -10.80 4.17
CA ALA A 28 -4.03 -10.53 4.75
C ALA A 28 -3.96 -9.14 5.43
N ARG A 29 -4.63 -8.13 4.88
CA ARG A 29 -4.73 -6.80 5.51
C ARG A 29 -5.62 -6.82 6.76
N GLN A 30 -6.74 -7.54 6.71
CA GLN A 30 -7.69 -7.63 7.83
C GLN A 30 -7.10 -8.38 9.03
N GLN A 31 -6.29 -9.40 8.77
CA GLN A 31 -5.66 -10.23 9.81
C GLN A 31 -4.26 -9.74 10.21
N PHE A 32 -3.88 -8.52 9.81
CA PHE A 32 -2.57 -7.99 10.13
C PHE A 32 -2.41 -7.76 11.65
N PRO A 33 -1.31 -8.21 12.28
CA PRO A 33 -0.17 -8.91 11.69
C PRO A 33 -0.42 -10.42 11.51
N LEU A 34 -0.19 -10.93 10.29
CA LEU A 34 -0.32 -12.35 10.01
C LEU A 34 0.94 -13.10 10.47
N ARG A 35 0.75 -14.26 11.13
CA ARG A 35 1.84 -15.10 11.63
C ARG A 35 1.75 -16.52 11.06
N TYR A 36 2.90 -17.08 10.71
CA TYR A 36 3.07 -18.48 10.31
C TYR A 36 4.27 -19.06 11.07
N ASN A 37 4.06 -20.17 11.79
CA ASN A 37 5.07 -20.80 12.65
C ASN A 37 5.79 -19.79 13.58
N GLY A 38 5.02 -18.89 14.19
CA GLY A 38 5.55 -17.84 15.08
C GLY A 38 6.26 -16.68 14.39
N LYS A 39 6.41 -16.68 13.06
CA LYS A 39 7.07 -15.63 12.28
C LYS A 39 6.06 -14.76 11.55
N ALA A 40 6.30 -13.45 11.50
CA ALA A 40 5.45 -12.53 10.75
C ALA A 40 5.59 -12.78 9.24
N VAL A 41 4.45 -12.79 8.54
CA VAL A 41 4.39 -12.92 7.08
C VAL A 41 3.62 -11.75 6.51
N HIS A 42 4.12 -11.17 5.42
CA HIS A 42 3.53 -10.02 4.77
C HIS A 42 3.19 -10.36 3.32
N PHE A 43 1.98 -9.98 2.90
CA PHE A 43 1.50 -10.14 1.53
C PHE A 43 1.37 -8.76 0.91
N PHE A 44 2.05 -8.57 -0.22
CA PHE A 44 1.99 -7.34 -1.00
C PHE A 44 1.58 -7.66 -2.44
N PRO A 45 0.86 -6.76 -3.12
CA PRO A 45 0.65 -6.89 -4.55
C PRO A 45 1.98 -6.73 -5.30
N ASP A 46 2.19 -7.53 -6.35
CA ASP A 46 3.33 -7.40 -7.26
C ASP A 46 3.01 -6.34 -8.33
N TYR A 47 3.75 -5.22 -8.32
CA TYR A 47 3.56 -4.11 -9.23
C TYR A 47 4.80 -3.90 -10.10
N PRO A 48 4.62 -3.51 -11.38
CA PRO A 48 5.74 -3.11 -12.23
C PRO A 48 6.53 -1.96 -11.60
N ALA A 49 7.84 -1.90 -11.87
CA ALA A 49 8.72 -0.87 -11.34
C ALA A 49 8.23 0.55 -11.64
N GLU A 50 7.65 0.76 -12.83
CA GLU A 50 7.10 2.06 -13.24
C GLU A 50 5.93 2.49 -12.35
N VAL A 51 4.99 1.57 -12.07
CA VAL A 51 3.86 1.83 -11.16
C VAL A 51 4.37 2.10 -9.74
N MET A 52 5.41 1.41 -9.30
CA MET A 52 6.01 1.64 -7.98
C MET A 52 6.64 3.03 -7.87
N LYS A 53 7.37 3.48 -8.90
CA LYS A 53 7.93 4.84 -8.95
C LYS A 53 6.81 5.90 -8.90
N GLN A 54 5.73 5.71 -9.66
CA GLN A 54 4.60 6.62 -9.64
C GLN A 54 3.95 6.70 -8.25
N ARG A 55 3.82 5.58 -7.54
CA ARG A 55 3.29 5.58 -6.17
C ARG A 55 4.22 6.22 -5.16
N GLN A 56 5.53 6.02 -5.31
CA GLN A 56 6.55 6.66 -4.45
C GLN A 56 6.50 8.19 -4.55
N ALA A 57 6.10 8.75 -5.70
CA ALA A 57 5.92 10.19 -5.85
C ALA A 57 4.85 10.77 -4.88
N PHE A 58 3.91 9.95 -4.38
CA PHE A 58 2.91 10.36 -3.39
C PHE A 58 3.36 10.13 -1.93
N ASP A 59 4.56 9.59 -1.67
CA ASP A 59 5.02 9.31 -0.30
C ASP A 59 5.04 10.55 0.62
N PRO A 60 5.43 11.76 0.16
CA PRO A 60 5.33 12.98 0.98
C PRO A 60 3.89 13.27 1.41
N VAL A 61 2.95 13.30 0.47
CA VAL A 61 1.52 13.50 0.72
C VAL A 61 0.98 12.44 1.70
N ARG A 62 1.34 11.17 1.50
CA ARG A 62 0.91 10.07 2.37
C ARG A 62 1.40 10.24 3.80
N LYS A 63 2.61 10.75 3.98
CA LYS A 63 3.16 11.04 5.32
C LYS A 63 2.30 12.11 6.01
N ARG A 64 2.01 13.23 5.33
CA ARG A 64 1.15 14.30 5.86
C ARG A 64 -0.26 13.80 6.18
N LEU A 65 -0.90 13.07 5.26
CA LEU A 65 -2.25 12.51 5.49
C LEU A 65 -2.29 11.56 6.70
N ARG A 66 -1.23 10.76 6.90
CA ARG A 66 -1.13 9.88 8.08
C ARG A 66 -0.97 10.68 9.38
N GLU A 67 -0.18 11.75 9.36
CA GLU A 67 0.01 12.65 10.51
C GLU A 67 -1.29 13.40 10.86
N ALA A 68 -2.10 13.75 9.85
CA ALA A 68 -3.44 14.32 10.03
C ALA A 68 -4.53 13.28 10.38
N GLY A 69 -4.17 11.99 10.53
CA GLY A 69 -5.14 10.93 10.86
C GLY A 69 -6.11 10.56 9.72
N VAL A 70 -5.86 11.03 8.50
CA VAL A 70 -6.74 10.80 7.34
C VAL A 70 -6.41 9.47 6.66
N ARG A 71 -7.45 8.68 6.39
CA ARG A 71 -7.28 7.39 5.71
C ARG A 71 -6.98 7.63 4.23
N SER A 72 -5.93 6.96 3.74
CA SER A 72 -5.55 6.97 2.33
C SER A 72 -5.29 5.57 1.79
N GLY A 73 -5.46 5.41 0.49
CA GLY A 73 -5.21 4.17 -0.24
C GLY A 73 -4.88 4.45 -1.71
N PHE A 74 -4.44 3.44 -2.43
CA PHE A 74 -4.19 3.55 -3.86
C PHE A 74 -5.20 2.78 -4.68
N ILE A 75 -5.63 3.39 -5.77
CA ILE A 75 -6.28 2.72 -6.89
C ILE A 75 -5.22 2.48 -7.96
N TYR A 76 -5.22 1.28 -8.55
CA TYR A 76 -4.32 0.96 -9.65
C TYR A 76 -4.51 1.96 -10.83
N PRO A 77 -3.44 2.38 -11.51
CA PRO A 77 -2.03 2.07 -11.23
C PRO A 77 -1.46 2.85 -10.03
N ALA A 78 -1.60 4.17 -10.00
CA ALA A 78 -1.03 5.04 -8.98
C ALA A 78 -1.91 6.27 -8.69
N ARG A 79 -3.20 6.04 -8.44
CA ARG A 79 -4.13 7.13 -8.04
C ARG A 79 -4.34 7.10 -6.53
N LEU A 80 -4.06 8.20 -5.85
CA LEU A 80 -4.22 8.31 -4.41
C LEU A 80 -5.70 8.59 -4.09
N ARG A 81 -6.35 7.68 -3.38
CA ARG A 81 -7.68 7.89 -2.80
C ARG A 81 -7.52 8.33 -1.36
N VAL A 82 -8.15 9.43 -1.01
CA VAL A 82 -8.23 9.96 0.35
C VAL A 82 -9.69 9.86 0.77
N SER A 83 -9.95 9.16 1.87
CA SER A 83 -11.30 8.92 2.37
C SER A 83 -11.39 9.30 3.84
N SER A 84 -12.35 10.14 4.19
CA SER A 84 -12.80 10.48 5.54
C SER A 84 -14.32 10.34 5.60
N ASP A 85 -14.92 10.46 6.79
CA ASP A 85 -16.38 10.37 6.96
C ASP A 85 -17.14 11.41 6.14
N THR A 86 -16.49 12.53 5.80
CA THR A 86 -17.07 13.65 5.08
C THR A 86 -16.59 13.79 3.63
N MET A 87 -15.56 13.03 3.22
CA MET A 87 -14.94 13.25 1.92
C MET A 87 -14.31 12.00 1.30
N ASP A 88 -14.57 11.81 0.00
CA ASP A 88 -13.88 10.82 -0.82
C ASP A 88 -13.32 11.51 -2.07
N ARG A 89 -12.00 11.68 -2.13
CA ARG A 89 -11.32 12.31 -3.27
C ARG A 89 -10.26 11.38 -3.84
N VAL A 90 -10.08 11.46 -5.16
CA VAL A 90 -9.08 10.69 -5.90
C VAL A 90 -8.18 11.64 -6.66
N PHE A 91 -6.88 11.50 -6.47
CA PHE A 91 -5.86 12.31 -7.11
C PHE A 91 -5.03 11.45 -8.05
N SER A 92 -4.82 11.94 -9.27
CA SER A 92 -3.94 11.31 -10.26
C SER A 92 -2.56 11.97 -10.32
N SER A 93 -2.42 13.14 -9.69
CA SER A 93 -1.20 13.95 -9.64
C SER A 93 -0.75 14.09 -8.18
N PRO A 94 0.53 13.82 -7.87
CA PRO A 94 1.09 14.10 -6.55
C PRO A 94 0.96 15.57 -6.14
N GLN A 95 1.12 16.50 -7.09
CA GLN A 95 1.06 17.93 -6.84
C GLN A 95 -0.33 18.35 -6.36
N ASP A 96 -1.39 17.90 -7.05
CA ASP A 96 -2.77 18.22 -6.67
C ASP A 96 -3.12 17.64 -5.30
N ALA A 97 -2.58 16.45 -4.99
CA ALA A 97 -2.77 15.80 -3.71
C ALA A 97 -2.02 16.52 -2.57
N GLU A 98 -0.87 17.11 -2.86
CA GLU A 98 -0.08 17.91 -1.92
C GLU A 98 -0.79 19.22 -1.59
N THR A 99 -1.24 19.97 -2.60
CA THR A 99 -2.04 21.19 -2.40
C THR A 99 -3.29 20.90 -1.58
N PHE A 100 -3.93 19.75 -1.82
CA PHE A 100 -5.04 19.32 -0.99
C PHE A 100 -4.62 19.01 0.45
N ALA A 101 -3.51 18.29 0.67
CA ALA A 101 -3.04 17.99 2.02
C ALA A 101 -2.66 19.24 2.83
N GLU A 102 -2.22 20.31 2.17
CA GLU A 102 -1.97 21.62 2.80
C GLU A 102 -3.23 22.31 3.31
N THR A 103 -4.40 22.02 2.73
CA THR A 103 -5.68 22.54 3.26
C THR A 103 -6.16 21.82 4.53
N LEU A 104 -5.52 20.70 4.89
CA LEU A 104 -5.87 19.88 6.04
C LEU A 104 -5.01 20.16 7.29
N SER A 105 -3.93 20.94 7.14
CA SER A 105 -3.09 21.43 8.25
C SER A 105 -3.64 22.72 8.82
#